data_AF-A0A1X1YJU9-F1
#
_entry.id   AF-A0A1X1YJU9-F1
#
_cell.length_a   1.000
_cell.length_b   1.000
_cell.length_c   1.000
_cell.angle_alpha   90.00
_cell.angle_beta   90.00
_cell.angle_gamma   90.00
#
_symmetry.space_group_name_H-M   'P 1'
#
loop_
_entity.id
_entity.type
_entity.pdbx_description
1 polymer ?
#
loop_
_entity_poly.entity_id
_entity_poly.type
_entity_poly.pdbx_seq_one_letter_code
_entity_poly.pdbx_strand_id
1 'polypeptide(L)'
;MTEKYLIWDWACSAYPSLASGELGADLYKKGYAPSVDVTPVNDAHIKICLRGDCAVLMSGISTIFSHIMLMSVEQIEQAARTALDDTTP
;
A
#
# COMPACT_ATOMS: atom_id res chain seq x y z
N MET A 1 6.43 1.65 9.78
CA MET A 1 6.35 1.55 8.31
C MET A 1 6.56 0.14 7.78
N THR A 2 7.63 -0.55 8.15
CA THR A 2 7.91 -1.93 7.70
C THR A 2 6.76 -2.90 7.98
N GLU A 3 6.16 -2.84 9.17
CA GLU A 3 5.00 -3.67 9.54
C GLU A 3 3.82 -3.48 8.58
N LYS A 4 3.39 -2.24 8.36
CA LYS A 4 2.32 -1.93 7.38
C LYS A 4 2.64 -2.45 5.99
N TYR A 5 3.91 -2.34 5.57
CA TYR A 5 4.35 -2.87 4.27
C TYR A 5 4.19 -4.38 4.20
N LEU A 6 4.68 -5.12 5.20
CA LEU A 6 4.62 -6.58 5.21
C LEU A 6 3.18 -7.10 5.27
N ILE A 7 2.34 -6.49 6.12
CA ILE A 7 0.93 -6.90 6.24
C ILE A 7 0.21 -6.68 4.90
N TRP A 8 0.39 -5.50 4.30
CA TRP A 8 -0.21 -5.18 3.00
C TRP A 8 0.30 -6.10 1.88
N ASP A 9 1.61 -6.27 1.76
CA ASP A 9 2.24 -7.08 0.71
C ASP A 9 1.80 -8.55 0.79
N TRP A 10 1.77 -9.12 2.00
CA TRP A 10 1.26 -10.47 2.21
C TRP A 10 -0.25 -10.59 1.98
N ALA A 11 -1.06 -9.60 2.40
CA ALA A 11 -2.49 -9.62 2.13
C ALA A 11 -2.79 -9.59 0.63
N CYS A 12 -2.14 -8.71 -0.13
CA CYS A 12 -2.29 -8.64 -1.58
C CYS A 12 -1.76 -9.89 -2.29
N SER A 13 -0.71 -10.53 -1.76
CA SER A 13 -0.19 -11.79 -2.27
C SER A 13 -1.13 -12.97 -2.01
N ALA A 14 -1.76 -13.02 -0.83
CA ALA A 14 -2.71 -14.06 -0.44
C ALA A 14 -4.06 -13.91 -1.14
N TYR A 15 -4.51 -12.66 -1.36
CA TYR A 15 -5.83 -12.34 -1.91
C TYR A 15 -5.69 -11.44 -3.16
N PRO A 16 -5.66 -12.03 -4.37
CA PRO A 16 -5.50 -11.27 -5.61
C PRO A 16 -6.60 -10.23 -5.86
N SER A 17 -7.80 -10.43 -5.30
CA SER A 17 -8.90 -9.46 -5.35
C SER A 17 -8.51 -8.13 -4.72
N LEU A 18 -7.81 -8.14 -3.58
CA LEU A 18 -7.30 -6.93 -2.92
C LEU A 18 -6.25 -6.21 -3.75
N ALA A 19 -5.32 -6.95 -4.36
CA ALA A 19 -4.30 -6.40 -5.25
C ALA A 19 -4.93 -5.75 -6.50
N SER A 20 -5.97 -6.36 -7.04
CA SER A 20 -6.70 -5.83 -8.20
C SER A 20 -7.70 -4.72 -7.85
N GLY A 21 -7.95 -4.47 -6.56
CA GLY A 21 -8.99 -3.56 -6.06
C GLY A 21 -8.48 -2.59 -5.01
N GLU A 22 -9.14 -2.58 -3.85
CA GLU A 22 -9.11 -1.48 -2.88
C GLU A 22 -7.74 -1.20 -2.24
N LEU A 23 -6.86 -2.21 -2.14
CA LEU A 23 -5.51 -2.05 -1.59
C LEU A 23 -4.42 -2.04 -2.66
N GLY A 24 -4.78 -2.10 -3.95
CA GLY A 24 -3.81 -2.12 -5.05
C GLY A 24 -4.19 -1.18 -6.17
N ALA A 25 -4.78 -1.71 -7.24
CA ALA A 25 -5.04 -0.95 -8.46
C ALA A 25 -5.86 0.33 -8.23
N ASP A 26 -6.80 0.33 -7.29
CA ASP A 26 -7.61 1.52 -7.01
C ASP A 26 -6.84 2.61 -6.28
N LEU A 27 -5.85 2.26 -5.46
CA LEU A 27 -4.92 3.22 -4.86
C LEU A 27 -3.91 3.72 -5.89
N TYR A 28 -3.41 2.84 -6.76
CA TYR A 28 -2.50 3.23 -7.84
C TYR A 28 -3.13 4.29 -8.74
N LYS A 29 -4.40 4.12 -9.14
CA LYS A 29 -5.15 5.08 -9.97
C LYS A 29 -5.30 6.46 -9.31
N LYS A 30 -5.26 6.54 -7.98
CA LYS A 30 -5.34 7.82 -7.24
C LYS A 30 -4.03 8.60 -7.29
N GLY A 31 -2.94 8.01 -7.79
CA GLY A 31 -1.61 8.61 -7.69
C GLY A 31 -1.11 8.61 -6.25
N TYR A 32 -0.12 9.46 -5.95
CA TYR A 32 0.44 9.59 -4.60
C TYR A 32 -0.54 10.26 -3.63
N ALA A 33 -0.53 9.82 -2.37
CA ALA A 33 -1.30 10.46 -1.32
C ALA A 33 -0.82 11.91 -1.07
N PRO A 34 -1.72 12.92 -1.00
CA PRO A 34 -1.33 14.33 -0.93
C PRO A 34 -0.50 14.73 0.30
N SER A 35 -0.58 13.97 1.39
CA SER A 35 0.11 14.22 2.66
C SER A 35 1.44 13.48 2.80
N VAL A 36 1.89 12.79 1.75
CA VAL A 36 3.16 12.05 1.71
C VAL A 36 4.15 12.81 0.85
N ASP A 37 5.33 13.08 1.40
CA ASP A 37 6.42 13.68 0.65
C ASP A 37 6.98 12.66 -0.34
N VAL A 38 7.15 13.06 -1.59
CA VAL A 38 7.61 12.19 -2.68
C VAL A 38 8.90 12.75 -3.28
N THR A 39 9.95 11.95 -3.34
CA THR A 39 11.24 12.36 -3.91
C THR A 39 11.80 11.24 -4.80
N PRO A 40 12.08 11.51 -6.08
CA PRO A 40 12.79 10.55 -6.94
C PRO A 40 14.18 10.24 -6.39
N VAL A 41 14.55 8.95 -6.33
CA VAL A 41 15.90 8.52 -5.99
C VAL A 41 16.69 8.18 -7.25
N ASN A 42 16.04 7.49 -8.19
CA ASN A 42 16.53 7.18 -9.53
C ASN A 42 15.33 6.87 -10.44
N ASP A 43 15.58 6.44 -11.67
CA ASP A 43 14.55 6.17 -12.70
C ASP A 43 13.51 5.12 -12.29
N ALA A 44 13.84 4.22 -11.35
CA ALA A 44 12.95 3.14 -10.92
C ALA A 44 12.41 3.33 -9.50
N HIS A 45 13.13 4.05 -8.64
CA HIS A 45 12.86 4.11 -7.20
C HIS A 45 12.48 5.50 -6.73
N ILE A 46 11.49 5.52 -5.84
CA ILE A 46 10.92 6.71 -5.23
C ILE A 46 11.06 6.58 -3.72
N LYS A 47 11.52 7.65 -3.08
CA LYS A 47 11.46 7.82 -1.64
C LYS A 47 10.14 8.49 -1.29
N ILE A 48 9.40 7.88 -0.39
CA ILE A 48 8.17 8.43 0.19
C ILE A 48 8.34 8.61 1.69
N CYS A 49 7.90 9.73 2.24
CA CYS A 49 7.99 10.02 3.68
C CYS A 49 6.66 10.52 4.24
N LEU A 50 6.33 10.07 5.44
CA LEU A 50 5.20 10.57 6.22
C LEU A 50 5.68 10.85 7.64
N ARG A 51 5.63 12.13 8.05
CA ARG A 51 5.97 12.56 9.43
C ARG A 51 7.37 12.10 9.88
N GLY A 52 8.34 12.09 8.97
CA GLY A 52 9.73 11.69 9.26
C GLY A 52 10.05 10.21 9.02
N ASP A 53 9.04 9.34 8.93
CA ASP A 53 9.22 7.94 8.56
C ASP A 53 9.22 7.79 7.04
N CYS A 54 10.28 7.18 6.49
CA CYS A 54 10.47 7.07 5.04
C CYS A 54 10.60 5.62 4.57
N ALA A 55 10.24 5.38 3.31
CA ALA A 55 10.48 4.15 2.57
C ALA A 55 11.01 4.47 1.16
N VAL A 56 11.90 3.63 0.63
CA VAL A 56 12.37 3.70 -0.76
C VAL A 56 11.86 2.46 -1.48
N LEU A 57 10.99 2.65 -2.47
CA LEU A 57 10.28 1.57 -3.17
C LEU A 57 10.26 1.84 -4.67
N MET A 58 9.95 0.82 -5.48
CA MET A 58 9.72 1.01 -6.90
C MET A 58 8.52 1.95 -7.14
N SER A 59 8.57 2.76 -8.19
CA SER A 59 7.57 3.81 -8.50
C SER A 59 6.10 3.35 -8.42
N GLY A 60 5.79 2.15 -8.92
CA GLY A 60 4.43 1.61 -8.85
C GLY A 60 3.99 1.28 -7.41
N ILE A 61 4.88 0.63 -6.66
CA ILE A 61 4.65 0.22 -5.28
C ILE A 61 4.61 1.44 -4.35
N SER A 62 5.48 2.43 -4.55
CA SER A 62 5.46 3.68 -3.76
C SER A 62 4.16 4.46 -3.96
N THR A 63 3.58 4.44 -5.16
CA THR A 63 2.30 5.10 -5.43
C THR A 63 1.19 4.50 -4.55
N ILE A 64 1.07 3.17 -4.53
CA ILE A 64 0.08 2.47 -3.68
C ILE A 64 0.41 2.66 -2.20
N PHE A 65 1.66 2.37 -1.83
CA PHE A 65 2.07 2.34 -0.44
C PHE A 65 1.98 3.72 0.24
N SER A 66 2.04 4.82 -0.52
CA SER A 66 1.79 6.17 0.02
C SER A 66 0.42 6.31 0.70
N HIS A 67 -0.62 5.64 0.19
CA HIS A 67 -1.94 5.61 0.83
C HIS A 67 -1.96 4.65 2.01
N ILE A 68 -1.31 3.49 1.90
CA ILE A 68 -1.20 2.50 2.98
C ILE A 68 -0.49 3.08 4.21
N MET A 69 0.48 3.99 4.02
CA MET A 69 1.16 4.68 5.13
C MET A 69 0.18 5.47 6.02
N LEU A 70 -0.92 5.98 5.46
CA LEU A 70 -1.96 6.74 6.15
C LEU A 70 -2.98 5.85 6.88
N MET A 71 -3.10 4.57 6.50
CA MET A 71 -4.01 3.62 7.13
C MET A 71 -3.45 3.14 8.48
N SER A 72 -4.31 2.80 9.43
CA SER A 72 -3.90 2.05 10.62
C SER A 72 -3.63 0.59 10.27
N VAL A 73 -2.90 -0.13 11.12
CA VAL A 73 -2.64 -1.57 10.91
C VAL A 73 -3.97 -2.33 10.90
N GLU A 74 -4.88 -1.98 11.81
CA GLU A 74 -6.20 -2.60 11.94
C GLU A 74 -7.05 -2.42 10.69
N GLN A 75 -6.95 -1.27 10.00
CA GLN A 75 -7.64 -1.05 8.73
C GLN A 75 -7.13 -1.98 7.63
N ILE A 76 -5.81 -2.18 7.53
CA ILE A 76 -5.20 -3.08 6.55
C ILE A 76 -5.59 -4.53 6.85
N GLU A 77 -5.53 -4.94 8.12
CA GLU A 77 -5.93 -6.28 8.53
C GLU A 77 -7.43 -6.53 8.33
N GLN A 78 -8.27 -5.53 8.57
CA GLN A 78 -9.71 -5.66 8.37
C GLN A 78 -10.04 -5.88 6.89
N ALA A 79 -9.39 -5.15 5.98
CA ALA A 79 -9.53 -5.38 4.54
C ALA A 79 -9.09 -6.82 4.17
N ALA A 80 -7.99 -7.31 4.73
CA ALA A 80 -7.53 -8.69 4.55
C ALA A 80 -8.54 -9.73 5.07
N ARG A 81 -9.17 -9.49 6.22
CA ARG A 81 -10.21 -10.35 6.78
C ARG A 81 -11.48 -10.35 5.94
N THR A 82 -11.94 -9.19 5.47
CA THR A 82 -13.10 -9.10 4.58
C THR A 82 -12.88 -9.87 3.28
N ALA A 83 -11.67 -9.78 2.69
CA ALA A 83 -11.34 -10.52 1.48
C ALA A 83 -11.32 -12.04 1.67
N LEU A 84 -10.99 -12.53 2.88
CA LEU A 84 -11.09 -13.94 3.22
C LEU A 84 -12.55 -14.39 3.22
N ASP A 85 -13.45 -13.61 3.84
CA ASP A 85 -14.87 -13.94 3.94
C ASP A 85 -15.55 -13.98 2.55
N ASP A 86 -15.14 -13.11 1.62
CA ASP A 86 -15.61 -13.09 0.23
C ASP A 86 -15.16 -14.31 -0.62
N THR A 87 -14.18 -15.09 -0.14
CA THR A 87 -13.72 -16.32 -0.83
C THR A 87 -14.46 -17.59 -0.39
N THR A 88 -15.42 -17.47 0.54
CA THR A 88 -16.26 -18.59 0.98
C THR A 88 -17.48 -18.76 0.06
N PRO A 89 -17.68 -19.93 -0.58
CA PRO A 89 -18.81 -20.18 -1.49
C PRO A 89 -20.16 -20.29 -0.77
#